data_AF-A0A6I3HAT5-F1
#
_entry.id   AF-A0A6I3HAT5-F1
#
_cell.length_a   1.000
_cell.length_b   1.000
_cell.length_c   1.000
_cell.angle_alpha   90.00
_cell.angle_beta   90.00
_cell.angle_gamma   90.00
#
_symmetry.space_group_name_H-M   'P 1'
#
loop_
_entity.id
_entity.type
_entity.pdbx_description
1 polymer ?
#
loop_
_entity_poly.entity_id
_entity_poly.type
_entity_poly.pdbx_seq_one_letter_code
_entity_poly.pdbx_strand_id
1 'polypeptide(L)'
;MNSSPNTERTRLARELHDGLAQELASLGYRLDQIIGSNNLDNINRTPLRQIRFSISGLINQVRDEIFELRTNESKSFRVQLDQQLSIILSHSEITYEIHGDMEIKSNQRFELMRAVRELVFNAVRHAECSVIKINLTSNQIEIEDNGVGGVNEKQNSYGLLGVRERLAEIGAQIDIKSQSTGSTILISL
;
A
#
# COMPACT_ATOMS: atom_id res chain seq x y z
N MET A 1 -0.04 -8.40 -36.79
CA MET A 1 0.74 -8.28 -35.54
C MET A 1 -0.24 -8.48 -34.40
N ASN A 2 -0.30 -9.70 -33.85
CA ASN A 2 -1.23 -10.02 -32.77
C ASN A 2 -0.60 -9.57 -31.45
N SER A 3 -1.12 -8.49 -30.87
CA SER A 3 -0.87 -8.12 -29.47
C SER A 3 -1.20 -9.34 -28.61
N SER A 4 -0.23 -9.88 -27.86
CA SER A 4 -0.50 -11.00 -26.97
C SER A 4 -1.58 -10.61 -25.95
N PRO A 5 -2.46 -11.52 -25.49
CA PRO A 5 -3.52 -11.20 -24.52
C PRO A 5 -3.01 -10.47 -23.27
N ASN A 6 -1.74 -10.71 -22.90
CA ASN A 6 -1.06 -10.08 -21.78
C ASN A 6 -0.67 -8.60 -22.04
N THR A 7 -0.35 -8.23 -23.27
CA THR A 7 -0.03 -6.83 -23.62
C THR A 7 -1.28 -5.96 -23.62
N GLU A 8 -2.42 -6.52 -24.03
CA GLU A 8 -3.71 -5.81 -24.03
C GLU A 8 -4.22 -5.58 -22.61
N ARG A 9 -4.16 -6.60 -21.74
CA ARG A 9 -4.48 -6.48 -20.32
C ARG A 9 -3.59 -5.44 -19.61
N THR A 10 -2.29 -5.45 -19.91
CA THR A 10 -1.36 -4.47 -19.35
C THR A 10 -1.63 -3.05 -19.85
N ARG A 11 -2.06 -2.88 -21.11
CA ARG A 11 -2.47 -1.58 -21.66
C ARG A 11 -3.73 -1.05 -20.97
N LEU A 12 -4.77 -1.87 -20.87
CA LEU A 12 -6.03 -1.55 -20.16
C LEU A 12 -5.77 -1.16 -18.70
N ALA A 13 -4.94 -1.91 -17.99
CA ALA A 13 -4.58 -1.59 -16.62
C ALA A 13 -3.84 -0.25 -16.47
N ARG A 14 -3.01 0.13 -17.45
CA ARG A 14 -2.37 1.45 -17.47
C ARG A 14 -3.39 2.56 -17.76
N GLU A 15 -4.29 2.37 -18.70
CA GLU A 15 -5.34 3.36 -19.02
C GLU A 15 -6.28 3.62 -17.85
N LEU A 16 -6.68 2.56 -17.12
CA LEU A 16 -7.47 2.69 -15.91
C LEU A 16 -6.69 3.38 -14.78
N HIS A 17 -5.40 3.08 -14.64
CA HIS A 17 -4.55 3.70 -13.61
C HIS A 17 -4.29 5.19 -13.89
N ASP A 18 -3.91 5.52 -15.11
CA ASP A 18 -3.48 6.87 -15.48
C ASP A 18 -4.68 7.79 -15.77
N GLY A 19 -5.83 7.23 -16.16
CA GLY A 19 -7.08 7.99 -16.28
C GLY A 19 -7.89 7.98 -15.00
N LEU A 20 -8.63 6.88 -14.77
CA LEU A 20 -9.71 6.82 -13.80
C LEU A 20 -9.22 6.93 -12.34
N ALA A 21 -8.14 6.22 -11.98
CA ALA A 21 -7.63 6.26 -10.60
C ALA A 21 -6.99 7.63 -10.25
N GLN A 22 -6.32 8.29 -11.20
CA GLN A 22 -5.76 9.63 -11.01
C GLN A 22 -6.84 10.70 -10.89
N GLU A 23 -7.89 10.62 -11.71
CA GLU A 23 -9.04 11.55 -11.64
C GLU A 23 -9.78 11.44 -10.30
N LEU A 24 -10.06 10.22 -9.84
CA LEU A 24 -10.70 9.99 -8.55
C LEU A 24 -9.82 10.49 -7.39
N ALA A 25 -8.50 10.29 -7.45
CA ALA A 25 -7.58 10.82 -6.46
C ALA A 25 -7.58 12.36 -6.43
N SER A 26 -7.57 13.00 -7.60
CA SER A 26 -7.69 14.46 -7.75
C SER A 26 -8.99 15.00 -7.15
N LEU A 27 -10.11 14.31 -7.38
CA LEU A 27 -11.40 14.65 -6.78
C LEU A 27 -11.35 14.52 -5.25
N GLY A 28 -10.72 13.45 -4.75
CA GLY A 28 -10.44 13.25 -3.33
C GLY A 28 -9.67 14.40 -2.70
N TYR A 29 -8.58 14.85 -3.32
CA TYR A 29 -7.78 15.97 -2.82
C TYR A 29 -8.55 17.30 -2.79
N ARG A 30 -9.35 17.58 -3.83
CA ARG A 30 -10.22 18.76 -3.86
C ARG A 30 -11.25 18.72 -2.73
N LEU A 31 -11.79 17.54 -2.45
CA LEU A 31 -12.74 17.35 -1.38
C LEU A 31 -12.09 17.51 0.00
N ASP A 32 -10.86 17.01 0.18
CA ASP A 32 -10.07 17.21 1.39
C ASP A 32 -9.79 18.71 1.66
N GLN A 33 -9.50 19.48 0.60
CA GLN A 33 -9.34 20.94 0.70
C GLN A 33 -10.62 21.65 1.15
N ILE A 34 -11.78 21.22 0.64
CA ILE A 34 -13.08 21.78 1.05
C ILE A 34 -13.38 21.42 2.50
N ILE A 35 -13.18 20.15 2.89
CA ILE A 35 -13.40 19.66 4.26
C ILE A 35 -12.50 20.39 5.26
N GLY A 36 -11.24 20.63 4.89
CA GLY A 36 -10.24 21.32 5.71
C GLY A 36 -10.41 22.84 5.80
N SER A 37 -11.35 23.42 5.04
CA SER A 37 -11.62 24.87 5.09
C SER A 37 -12.21 25.28 6.43
N ASN A 38 -11.68 26.36 7.01
CA ASN A 38 -12.22 26.99 8.22
C ASN A 38 -13.61 27.62 8.00
N ASN A 39 -13.97 27.88 6.74
CA ASN A 39 -15.26 28.46 6.37
C ASN A 39 -16.37 27.41 6.18
N LEU A 40 -16.04 26.11 6.26
CA LEU A 40 -17.02 25.04 6.15
C LEU A 40 -17.67 24.78 7.52
N ASP A 41 -18.99 24.84 7.56
CA ASP A 41 -19.80 24.56 8.73
C ASP A 41 -19.79 23.07 9.11
N ASN A 42 -19.95 22.79 10.40
CA ASN A 42 -19.89 21.41 10.92
C ASN A 42 -21.02 20.52 10.39
N ILE A 43 -22.15 21.08 9.95
CA ILE A 43 -23.29 20.32 9.42
C ILE A 43 -22.91 19.71 8.05
N ASN A 44 -22.23 20.46 7.18
CA ASN A 44 -21.82 19.98 5.87
C ASN A 44 -20.53 19.14 5.89
N ARG A 45 -19.73 19.22 6.95
CA ARG A 45 -18.50 18.41 7.09
C ARG A 45 -18.76 16.90 7.09
N THR A 46 -19.80 16.44 7.79
CA THR A 46 -20.09 15.01 7.91
C THR A 46 -20.50 14.37 6.57
N PRO A 47 -21.47 14.93 5.80
CA PRO A 47 -21.79 14.44 4.46
C PRO A 47 -20.61 14.45 3.50
N LEU A 48 -19.77 15.50 3.53
CA LEU A 48 -18.60 15.59 2.65
C LEU A 48 -17.55 14.52 2.99
N ARG A 49 -17.37 14.19 4.28
CA ARG A 49 -16.51 13.06 4.70
C ARG A 49 -17.06 11.71 4.21
N GLN A 50 -18.38 11.53 4.19
CA GLN A 50 -18.98 10.31 3.63
C GLN A 50 -18.72 10.20 2.12
N ILE A 51 -18.87 11.29 1.37
CA ILE A 51 -18.53 11.32 -0.06
C ILE A 51 -17.04 11.02 -0.26
N ARG A 52 -16.17 11.58 0.59
CA ARG A 52 -14.73 11.30 0.55
C ARG A 52 -14.44 9.82 0.77
N PHE A 53 -15.13 9.20 1.72
CA PHE A 53 -15.01 7.77 1.98
C PHE A 53 -15.48 6.94 0.77
N SER A 54 -16.60 7.31 0.14
CA SER A 54 -17.05 6.66 -1.10
C SER A 54 -16.05 6.78 -2.24
N ILE A 55 -15.42 7.96 -2.42
CA ILE A 55 -14.35 8.15 -3.42
C ILE A 55 -13.15 7.25 -3.11
N SER A 56 -12.75 7.14 -1.84
CA SER A 56 -11.67 6.23 -1.43
C SER A 56 -12.01 4.77 -1.76
N GLY A 57 -13.25 4.34 -1.51
CA GLY A 57 -13.73 3.00 -1.89
C GLY A 57 -13.69 2.77 -3.41
N LEU A 58 -14.14 3.73 -4.21
CA LEU A 58 -14.06 3.64 -5.68
C LEU A 58 -12.62 3.59 -6.19
N ILE A 59 -11.73 4.36 -5.58
CA ILE A 59 -10.29 4.31 -5.89
C ILE A 59 -9.75 2.91 -5.61
N ASN A 60 -10.12 2.29 -4.49
CA ASN A 60 -9.70 0.93 -4.15
C ASN A 60 -10.27 -0.08 -5.15
N GLN A 61 -11.54 0.01 -5.51
CA GLN A 61 -12.16 -0.87 -6.51
C GLN A 61 -11.49 -0.77 -7.90
N VAL A 62 -11.22 0.43 -8.40
CA VAL A 62 -10.50 0.62 -9.68
C VAL A 62 -9.09 0.04 -9.60
N ARG A 63 -8.46 0.19 -8.44
CA ARG A 63 -7.15 -0.36 -8.15
C ARG A 63 -7.16 -1.89 -8.07
N ASP A 64 -8.22 -2.51 -7.56
CA ASP A 64 -8.45 -3.95 -7.58
C ASP A 64 -8.56 -4.45 -9.02
N GLU A 65 -9.36 -3.80 -9.86
CA GLU A 65 -9.50 -4.16 -11.28
C GLU A 65 -8.16 -4.02 -12.04
N ILE A 66 -7.41 -2.93 -11.80
CA ILE A 66 -6.07 -2.75 -12.34
C ILE A 66 -5.12 -3.85 -11.86
N PHE A 67 -5.22 -4.22 -10.59
CA PHE A 67 -4.40 -5.27 -10.03
C PHE A 67 -4.76 -6.61 -10.65
N GLU A 68 -6.02 -7.02 -10.70
CA GLU A 68 -6.44 -8.26 -11.38
C GLU A 68 -5.97 -8.30 -12.84
N LEU A 69 -6.08 -7.19 -13.57
CA LEU A 69 -5.59 -7.09 -14.95
C LEU A 69 -4.07 -7.22 -15.07
N ARG A 70 -3.30 -6.84 -14.03
CA ARG A 70 -1.82 -6.91 -14.00
C ARG A 70 -1.30 -8.16 -13.31
N THR A 71 -2.13 -8.84 -12.51
CA THR A 71 -1.72 -9.97 -11.71
C THR A 71 -1.68 -11.18 -12.60
N ASN A 72 -0.46 -11.57 -12.93
CA ASN A 72 -0.21 -12.88 -13.50
C ASN A 72 -0.27 -13.86 -12.32
N GLU A 73 -1.46 -14.45 -12.03
CA GLU A 73 -1.67 -15.41 -10.93
C GLU A 73 -0.69 -16.60 -10.96
N SER A 74 0.02 -16.79 -12.08
CA SER A 74 1.14 -17.73 -12.21
C SER A 74 2.36 -17.45 -11.31
N LYS A 75 2.50 -16.24 -10.75
CA LYS A 75 3.64 -15.89 -9.89
C LYS A 75 3.27 -15.92 -8.40
N SER A 76 4.15 -16.50 -7.58
CA SER A 76 3.99 -16.49 -6.13
C SER A 76 4.04 -15.06 -5.56
N PHE A 77 3.50 -14.87 -4.35
CA PHE A 77 3.47 -13.58 -3.69
C PHE A 77 4.89 -13.03 -3.50
N ARG A 78 5.83 -13.88 -3.06
CA ARG A 78 7.25 -13.53 -2.93
C ARG A 78 7.85 -12.96 -4.22
N VAL A 79 7.62 -13.62 -5.36
CA VAL A 79 8.18 -13.17 -6.65
C VAL A 79 7.61 -11.81 -7.05
N GLN A 80 6.32 -11.58 -6.83
CA GLN A 80 5.71 -10.28 -7.14
C GLN A 80 6.24 -9.19 -6.21
N LEU A 81 6.43 -9.50 -4.93
CA LEU A 81 7.01 -8.59 -3.95
C LEU A 81 8.44 -8.19 -4.34
N ASP A 82 9.29 -9.17 -4.64
CA ASP A 82 10.67 -8.94 -5.10
C ASP A 82 10.75 -8.02 -6.32
N GLN A 83 9.87 -8.23 -7.31
CA GLN A 83 9.77 -7.37 -8.49
C GLN A 83 9.36 -5.93 -8.15
N GLN A 84 8.52 -5.72 -7.14
CA GLN A 84 8.15 -4.36 -6.72
C GLN A 84 9.26 -3.69 -5.91
N LEU A 85 9.88 -4.42 -4.98
CA LEU A 85 10.93 -3.86 -4.12
C LEU A 85 12.18 -3.49 -4.91
N SER A 86 12.59 -4.33 -5.87
CA SER A 86 13.70 -4.00 -6.79
C SER A 86 13.46 -2.69 -7.56
N ILE A 87 12.21 -2.39 -7.93
CA ILE A 87 11.87 -1.11 -8.58
C ILE A 87 11.89 0.05 -7.57
N ILE A 88 11.27 -0.12 -6.40
CA ILE A 88 11.17 0.93 -5.37
C ILE A 88 12.55 1.33 -4.85
N LEU A 89 13.44 0.37 -4.67
CA LEU A 89 14.77 0.53 -4.10
C LEU A 89 15.87 0.71 -5.18
N SER A 90 15.50 0.75 -6.46
CA SER A 90 16.46 0.86 -7.58
C SER A 90 17.43 2.06 -7.51
N HIS A 91 17.05 3.12 -6.78
CA HIS A 91 17.84 4.35 -6.62
C HIS A 91 18.25 4.60 -5.16
N SER A 92 18.09 3.61 -4.27
CA SER A 92 18.56 3.71 -2.89
C SER A 92 19.77 2.81 -2.66
N GLU A 93 20.59 3.14 -1.66
CA GLU A 93 21.68 2.28 -1.18
C GLU A 93 21.18 1.18 -0.21
N ILE A 94 19.87 1.04 -0.06
CA ILE A 94 19.24 0.12 0.88
C ILE A 94 19.20 -1.27 0.27
N THR A 95 19.77 -2.24 0.98
CA THR A 95 19.66 -3.66 0.63
C THR A 95 18.38 -4.25 1.20
N TYR A 96 17.82 -5.26 0.54
CA TYR A 96 16.65 -5.96 1.05
C TYR A 96 16.79 -7.47 0.93
N GLU A 97 16.18 -8.18 1.87
CA GLU A 97 16.12 -9.64 1.91
C GLU A 97 14.68 -10.11 2.06
N ILE A 98 14.27 -11.10 1.27
CA ILE A 98 12.96 -11.73 1.39
C ILE A 98 13.14 -13.22 1.68
N HIS A 99 12.70 -13.62 2.88
CA HIS A 99 12.75 -14.99 3.39
C HIS A 99 11.36 -15.62 3.38
N GLY A 100 11.29 -16.91 3.08
CA GLY A 100 10.03 -17.66 3.00
C GLY A 100 9.17 -17.32 1.77
N ASP A 101 7.95 -17.87 1.75
CA ASP A 101 6.89 -17.55 0.78
C ASP A 101 5.54 -17.75 1.49
N MET A 102 4.49 -17.19 0.92
CA MET A 102 3.16 -17.17 1.52
C MET A 102 2.09 -17.35 0.44
N GLU A 103 1.19 -18.29 0.68
CA GLU A 103 -0.01 -18.46 -0.14
C GLU A 103 -1.05 -17.42 0.28
N ILE A 104 -1.39 -16.54 -0.65
CA ILE A 104 -2.31 -15.43 -0.42
C ILE A 104 -3.52 -15.58 -1.32
N LYS A 105 -4.71 -15.52 -0.70
CA LYS A 105 -5.98 -15.47 -1.42
C LYS A 105 -6.00 -14.28 -2.37
N SER A 106 -6.51 -14.45 -3.59
CA SER A 106 -6.50 -13.41 -4.63
C SER A 106 -7.11 -12.09 -4.14
N ASN A 107 -8.18 -12.15 -3.32
CA ASN A 107 -8.85 -10.97 -2.75
C ASN A 107 -8.07 -10.25 -1.64
N GLN A 108 -7.05 -10.86 -1.04
CA GLN A 108 -6.19 -10.23 -0.02
C GLN A 108 -4.88 -9.69 -0.62
N ARG A 109 -4.47 -10.25 -1.76
CA ARG A 109 -3.16 -10.03 -2.37
C ARG A 109 -2.87 -8.56 -2.66
N PHE A 110 -3.86 -7.85 -3.17
CA PHE A 110 -3.69 -6.46 -3.56
C PHE A 110 -3.39 -5.57 -2.36
N GLU A 111 -4.24 -5.63 -1.34
CA GLU A 111 -4.09 -4.79 -0.16
C GLU A 111 -2.84 -5.12 0.64
N LEU A 112 -2.46 -6.40 0.71
CA LEU A 112 -1.18 -6.80 1.31
C LEU A 112 0.01 -6.24 0.54
N MET A 113 0.01 -6.34 -0.80
CA MET A 113 1.10 -5.79 -1.61
C MET A 113 1.24 -4.28 -1.42
N ARG A 114 0.11 -3.56 -1.31
CA ARG A 114 0.08 -2.12 -1.03
C ARG A 114 0.54 -1.77 0.38
N ALA A 115 0.10 -2.53 1.38
CA ALA A 115 0.52 -2.35 2.75
C ALA A 115 2.05 -2.51 2.86
N VAL A 116 2.59 -3.63 2.38
CA VAL A 116 4.04 -3.90 2.40
C VAL A 116 4.81 -2.80 1.67
N ARG A 117 4.35 -2.38 0.49
CA ARG A 117 4.98 -1.30 -0.27
C ARG A 117 5.04 0.02 0.51
N GLU A 118 3.93 0.42 1.13
CA GLU A 118 3.87 1.66 1.93
C GLU A 118 4.81 1.57 3.14
N LEU A 119 4.87 0.42 3.79
CA LEU A 119 5.75 0.18 4.94
C LEU A 119 7.22 0.26 4.56
N VAL A 120 7.62 -0.36 3.44
CA VAL A 120 8.97 -0.22 2.90
C VAL A 120 9.28 1.23 2.54
N PHE A 121 8.33 1.93 1.92
CA PHE A 121 8.51 3.34 1.58
C PHE A 121 8.70 4.23 2.81
N ASN A 122 7.99 3.94 3.90
CA ASN A 122 8.18 4.60 5.19
C ASN A 122 9.59 4.33 5.74
N ALA A 123 10.08 3.09 5.68
CA ALA A 123 11.44 2.75 6.10
C ALA A 123 12.49 3.53 5.29
N VAL A 124 12.34 3.57 3.95
CA VAL A 124 13.24 4.32 3.05
C VAL A 124 13.26 5.81 3.39
N ARG A 125 12.10 6.40 3.70
CA ARG A 125 11.97 7.85 3.95
C ARG A 125 12.37 8.29 5.35
N HIS A 126 12.19 7.42 6.34
CA HIS A 126 12.20 7.85 7.74
C HIS A 126 13.16 7.08 8.63
N ALA A 127 13.57 5.87 8.26
CA ALA A 127 14.35 5.02 9.16
C ALA A 127 15.86 5.26 9.07
N GLU A 128 16.38 5.94 8.03
CA GLU A 128 17.83 6.02 7.77
C GLU A 128 18.50 4.61 7.80
N CYS A 129 17.76 3.60 7.35
CA CYS A 129 18.18 2.20 7.36
C CYS A 129 19.11 1.87 6.18
N SER A 130 19.85 0.77 6.30
CA SER A 130 20.69 0.20 5.23
C SER A 130 20.21 -1.18 4.78
N VAL A 131 19.37 -1.84 5.60
CA VAL A 131 18.85 -3.18 5.36
C VAL A 131 17.37 -3.23 5.74
N ILE A 132 16.56 -3.78 4.84
CA ILE A 132 15.17 -4.16 5.11
C ILE A 132 15.02 -5.67 4.98
N LYS A 133 14.51 -6.34 6.00
CA LYS A 133 14.21 -7.79 5.96
C LYS A 133 12.72 -8.01 5.94
N ILE A 134 12.28 -8.94 5.10
CA ILE A 134 10.87 -9.34 5.02
C ILE A 134 10.79 -10.84 5.20
N ASN A 135 10.16 -11.28 6.28
CA ASN A 135 9.91 -12.69 6.57
C ASN A 135 8.45 -13.02 6.23
N LEU A 136 8.26 -13.95 5.29
CA LEU A 136 6.96 -14.46 4.87
C LEU A 136 6.75 -15.83 5.50
N THR A 137 5.70 -15.96 6.31
CA THR A 137 5.24 -17.24 6.88
C THR A 137 3.87 -17.60 6.33
N SER A 138 3.21 -18.66 6.81
CA SER A 138 1.89 -19.04 6.27
C SER A 138 0.82 -17.97 6.49
N ASN A 139 0.84 -17.27 7.63
CA ASN A 139 -0.22 -16.32 8.03
C ASN A 139 0.31 -14.95 8.48
N GLN A 140 1.63 -14.72 8.42
CA GLN A 140 2.23 -13.47 8.88
C GLN A 140 3.31 -12.95 7.93
N ILE A 141 3.29 -11.63 7.73
CA ILE A 141 4.33 -10.87 7.04
C ILE A 141 5.01 -10.02 8.10
N GLU A 142 6.29 -10.25 8.32
CA GLU A 142 7.11 -9.43 9.21
C GLU A 142 8.08 -8.59 8.37
N ILE A 143 8.14 -7.30 8.65
CA ILE A 143 9.01 -6.34 7.97
C ILE A 143 9.87 -5.69 9.03
N GLU A 144 11.18 -5.79 8.88
CA GLU A 144 12.18 -5.25 9.80
C GLU A 144 13.10 -4.27 9.08
N ASP A 145 13.36 -3.12 9.68
CA ASP A 145 14.43 -2.21 9.27
C ASP A 145 15.49 -2.10 10.38
N ASN A 146 16.74 -1.88 9.99
CA ASN A 146 17.86 -1.67 10.93
C ASN A 146 18.15 -0.17 11.19
N GLY A 147 17.15 0.68 11.05
CA GLY A 147 17.29 2.13 11.12
C GLY A 147 17.29 2.70 12.53
N VAL A 148 17.04 4.01 12.63
CA VAL A 148 16.93 4.74 13.90
C VAL A 148 15.61 4.47 14.65
N GLY A 149 14.71 3.71 14.03
CA GLY A 149 13.34 3.48 14.49
C GLY A 149 12.57 4.79 14.69
N GLY A 150 11.82 4.89 15.78
CA GLY A 150 11.02 6.08 16.08
C GLY A 150 9.68 6.15 15.35
N VAL A 151 9.14 5.00 14.91
CA VAL A 151 7.77 4.89 14.41
C VAL A 151 6.82 5.20 15.56
N ASN A 152 6.50 6.47 15.70
CA ASN A 152 5.50 6.96 16.63
C ASN A 152 4.18 7.06 15.88
N GLU A 153 3.12 6.52 16.48
CA GLU A 153 1.73 6.81 16.11
C GLU A 153 1.40 8.26 16.46
N LYS A 154 2.06 9.23 15.82
CA LYS A 154 1.58 10.61 15.89
C LYS A 154 0.22 10.65 15.19
N GLN A 155 -0.74 11.34 15.80
CA GLN A 155 -2.14 11.47 15.39
C GLN A 155 -2.39 11.95 13.94
N ASN A 156 -1.36 12.22 13.13
CA ASN A 156 -1.45 12.69 11.74
C ASN A 156 -0.56 11.90 10.75
N SER A 157 -0.17 10.66 11.09
CA SER A 157 0.53 9.78 10.13
C SER A 157 -0.47 9.16 9.13
N TYR A 158 -0.79 9.90 8.07
CA TYR A 158 -1.73 9.44 7.03
C TYR A 158 -1.30 8.13 6.34
N GLY A 159 0.00 7.84 6.26
CA GLY A 159 0.54 6.60 5.66
C GLY A 159 0.14 5.36 6.45
N LEU A 160 0.51 5.31 7.74
CA LEU A 160 0.17 4.17 8.62
C LEU A 160 -1.34 4.03 8.87
N LEU A 161 -2.08 5.15 8.95
CA LEU A 161 -3.54 5.12 9.04
C LEU A 161 -4.14 4.40 7.82
N GLY A 162 -3.73 4.80 6.61
CA GLY A 162 -4.20 4.14 5.40
C GLY A 162 -3.77 2.68 5.32
N VAL A 163 -2.60 2.29 5.85
CA VAL A 163 -2.21 0.87 5.94
C VAL A 163 -3.15 0.10 6.89
N ARG A 164 -3.48 0.65 8.07
CA ARG A 164 -4.42 0.03 9.00
C ARG A 164 -5.81 -0.16 8.39
N GLU A 165 -6.35 0.87 7.74
CA GLU A 165 -7.67 0.80 7.08
C GLU A 165 -7.71 -0.30 6.03
N ARG A 166 -6.70 -0.36 5.14
CA ARG A 166 -6.58 -1.40 4.09
C ARG A 166 -6.46 -2.82 4.66
N LEU A 167 -5.66 -3.01 5.70
CA LEU A 167 -5.53 -4.32 6.34
C LEU A 167 -6.84 -4.74 7.02
N ALA A 168 -7.56 -3.79 7.63
CA ALA A 168 -8.86 -4.06 8.23
C ALA A 168 -9.92 -4.50 7.19
N GLU A 169 -9.90 -3.96 5.98
CA GLU A 169 -10.81 -4.35 4.88
C GLU A 169 -10.67 -5.83 4.50
N ILE A 170 -9.48 -6.41 4.66
CA ILE A 170 -9.18 -7.82 4.35
C ILE A 170 -9.17 -8.73 5.59
N GLY A 171 -9.55 -8.21 6.76
CA GLY A 171 -9.55 -8.93 8.04
C GLY A 171 -8.19 -9.10 8.71
N ALA A 172 -7.15 -8.45 8.18
CA ALA A 172 -5.78 -8.53 8.69
C ALA A 172 -5.53 -7.51 9.82
N GLN A 173 -4.57 -7.83 10.67
CA GLN A 173 -4.13 -6.99 11.79
C GLN A 173 -2.68 -6.53 11.59
N ILE A 174 -2.34 -5.37 12.16
CA ILE A 174 -0.98 -4.82 12.15
C ILE A 174 -0.54 -4.43 13.55
N ASP A 175 0.61 -4.95 13.93
CA ASP A 175 1.36 -4.61 15.14
C ASP A 175 2.67 -3.94 14.76
N ILE A 176 3.03 -2.87 15.46
CA ILE A 176 4.22 -2.07 15.17
C ILE A 176 5.03 -1.96 16.44
N LYS A 177 6.28 -2.42 16.38
CA LYS A 177 7.26 -2.26 17.45
C LYS A 177 8.42 -1.45 16.91
N SER A 178 8.71 -0.33 17.55
CA SER A 178 9.84 0.51 17.16
C SER A 178 10.75 0.73 18.35
N GLN A 179 12.04 0.53 18.13
CA GLN A 179 13.09 0.69 19.12
C GLN A 179 14.14 1.66 18.57
N SER A 180 15.11 2.07 19.37
CA SER A 180 16.18 2.98 18.92
C SER A 180 17.13 2.37 17.87
N THR A 181 16.96 1.09 17.55
CA THR A 181 17.83 0.33 16.63
C THR A 181 17.04 -0.27 15.45
N GLY A 182 15.83 0.22 15.20
CA GLY A 182 15.02 -0.21 14.05
C GLY A 182 13.54 -0.34 14.39
N SER A 183 12.77 -0.74 13.39
CA SER A 183 11.35 -1.07 13.58
C SER A 183 11.02 -2.44 13.02
N THR A 184 10.11 -3.12 13.71
CA THR A 184 9.51 -4.38 13.30
C THR A 184 8.01 -4.16 13.15
N ILE A 185 7.49 -4.50 11.98
CA ILE A 185 6.07 -4.39 11.66
C ILE A 185 5.57 -5.78 11.31
N LEU A 186 4.57 -6.25 12.04
CA LEU A 186 3.96 -7.56 11.87
C LEU A 186 2.54 -7.40 11.33
N ILE A 187 2.27 -7.99 10.17
CA ILE A 187 0.94 -8.14 9.60
C ILE A 187 0.49 -9.58 9.82
N SER A 188 -0.69 -9.79 10.42
CA SER A 188 -1.29 -11.12 10.61
C SER A 188 -2.61 -11.22 9.85
N LEU A 189 -2.80 -12.31 9.10
CA LEU A 189 -3.99 -12.59 8.28
C LEU A 189 -5.12 -13.29 9.05
#